data_AF-A0A842RKJ9-F1
#
_entry.id   AF-A0A842RKJ9-F1
#
_cell.length_a   1.000
_cell.length_b   1.000
_cell.length_c   1.000
_cell.angle_alpha   90.00
_cell.angle_beta   90.00
_cell.angle_gamma   90.00
#
_symmetry.space_group_name_H-M   'P 1'
#
loop_
_entity.id
_entity.type
_entity.pdbx_description
1 polymer ?
#
loop_
_entity_poly.entity_id
_entity_poly.type
_entity_poly.pdbx_seq_one_letter_code
_entity_poly.pdbx_strand_id
1 'polypeptide(L)'
;MTNKMMNILFNQRFILGIYAPILLEFIVYAIYAVARGIGLTIAIFLWALILFAPALFLYMISPIIIFNITGVSRYHKKNLEANIDSLFIFPDDQAALEEPQRQKVRKAIEEQLIPQLLERVRGLYIDSYISRSIQSRRDKLLTSFETLFLFSSTWGLLSVINLFGVVVLHFTPIRLDFVVLDQITNPVNVTLFAIVFFLFAFISDFIAIYSISRLRDLILESLPVVIYIDEEEKIRRDNFIRSINNFPIKRLIDDHTLRRHSRRIDPIFQKQYAEPLAEAIQFYARNQVAKQQAWRIYKPILDELKVSAEQAAVIKDRFFKTPIYEIAREVFAYDHELKSLKTDLEYVKNRLNLWEKTSAEERTTALLFLFRASEQLFKSILDHFDVPIEAYSNFSMILNTLEDKGIITDEEKEAIDVVRKKRNTLVHQSGRIVPLEKEELEAFLSSLEQILLNVEGMFQGKEK
;
A
#
# COMPACT_ATOMS: atom_id res chain seq x y z
N MET A 1 -2.00 19.75 11.63
CA MET A 1 -3.33 19.26 12.07
C MET A 1 -4.43 19.61 11.06
N THR A 2 -4.42 20.83 10.52
CA THR A 2 -5.36 21.35 9.48
C THR A 2 -5.47 20.50 8.20
N ASN A 3 -4.36 20.00 7.63
CA ASN A 3 -4.43 19.14 6.43
C ASN A 3 -5.03 17.75 6.70
N LYS A 4 -4.88 17.19 7.90
CA LYS A 4 -5.51 15.90 8.26
C LYS A 4 -7.03 16.06 8.42
N MET A 5 -7.47 17.15 9.03
CA MET A 5 -8.90 17.42 9.24
C MET A 5 -9.63 17.66 7.91
N MET A 6 -9.05 18.46 6.99
CA MET A 6 -9.62 18.62 5.64
C MET A 6 -9.68 17.30 4.87
N ASN A 7 -8.63 16.47 4.90
CA ASN A 7 -8.66 15.17 4.23
C ASN A 7 -9.71 14.21 4.79
N ILE A 8 -10.08 14.34 6.07
CA ILE A 8 -11.16 13.57 6.70
C ILE A 8 -12.53 14.03 6.19
N LEU A 9 -12.74 15.34 6.11
CA LEU A 9 -14.02 15.95 5.69
C LEU A 9 -14.38 15.63 4.23
N PHE A 10 -13.38 15.43 3.36
CA PHE A 10 -13.57 15.03 1.96
C PHE A 10 -13.39 13.53 1.71
N ASN A 11 -13.26 12.71 2.77
CA ASN A 11 -13.08 11.28 2.63
C ASN A 11 -14.41 10.60 2.30
N GLN A 12 -14.41 9.75 1.25
CA GLN A 12 -15.59 8.98 0.84
C GLN A 12 -16.20 8.16 1.99
N ARG A 13 -15.35 7.62 2.89
CA ARG A 13 -15.81 6.83 4.05
C ARG A 13 -16.59 7.66 5.06
N PHE A 14 -16.22 8.91 5.25
CA PHE A 14 -16.94 9.83 6.12
C PHE A 14 -18.24 10.30 5.45
N ILE A 15 -18.12 10.87 4.25
CA ILE A 15 -19.25 11.46 3.52
C ILE A 15 -20.31 10.41 3.20
N LEU A 16 -19.93 9.33 2.52
CA LEU A 16 -20.87 8.31 2.08
C LEU A 16 -21.12 7.28 3.17
N GLY A 17 -20.12 6.89 3.94
CA GLY A 17 -20.26 5.80 4.91
C GLY A 17 -21.01 6.21 6.19
N ILE A 18 -20.87 7.45 6.66
CA ILE A 18 -21.45 7.85 7.97
C ILE A 18 -22.41 9.01 7.80
N TYR A 19 -22.02 10.05 7.06
CA TYR A 19 -22.80 11.28 6.98
C TYR A 19 -24.05 11.14 6.09
N ALA A 20 -23.96 10.45 4.96
CA ALA A 20 -25.09 10.28 4.04
C ALA A 20 -26.32 9.57 4.65
N PRO A 21 -26.18 8.44 5.40
CA PRO A 21 -27.31 7.85 6.14
C PRO A 21 -27.99 8.83 7.10
N ILE A 22 -27.21 9.59 7.86
CA ILE A 22 -27.72 10.58 8.81
C ILE A 22 -28.45 11.72 8.08
N LEU A 23 -27.88 12.20 6.98
CA LEU A 23 -28.48 13.24 6.16
C LEU A 23 -29.81 12.80 5.54
N LEU A 24 -29.92 11.53 5.13
CA LEU A 24 -31.16 10.95 4.61
C LEU A 24 -32.30 11.02 5.64
N GLU A 25 -32.04 10.69 6.91
CA GLU A 25 -33.03 10.82 7.99
C GLU A 25 -33.52 12.27 8.14
N PHE A 26 -32.60 13.24 8.07
CA PHE A 26 -32.97 14.66 8.11
C PHE A 26 -33.83 15.08 6.92
N ILE A 27 -33.53 14.59 5.71
CA ILE A 27 -34.32 14.88 4.52
C ILE A 27 -35.74 14.31 4.68
N VAL A 28 -35.87 13.07 5.17
CA VAL A 28 -37.17 12.45 5.43
C VAL A 28 -37.95 13.25 6.47
N TYR A 29 -37.31 13.66 7.56
CA TYR A 29 -37.93 14.51 8.58
C TYR A 29 -38.36 15.87 8.03
N ALA A 30 -37.53 16.52 7.22
CA ALA A 30 -37.84 17.81 6.62
C ALA A 30 -39.06 17.72 5.68
N ILE A 31 -39.13 16.66 4.86
CA ILE A 31 -40.31 16.39 4.01
C ILE A 31 -41.57 16.23 4.86
N TYR A 32 -41.49 15.46 5.94
CA TYR A 32 -42.61 15.28 6.88
C TYR A 32 -43.04 16.61 7.52
N ALA A 33 -42.10 17.41 8.01
CA ALA A 33 -42.39 18.70 8.65
C ALA A 33 -43.09 19.67 7.68
N VAL A 34 -42.60 19.77 6.43
CA VAL A 34 -43.22 20.59 5.38
C VAL A 34 -44.63 20.08 5.06
N ALA A 35 -44.82 18.77 4.90
CA ALA A 35 -46.12 18.18 4.63
C ALA A 35 -47.14 18.43 5.75
N ARG A 36 -46.67 18.60 7.00
CA ARG A 36 -47.49 18.94 8.16
C ARG A 36 -47.66 20.44 8.40
N GLY A 37 -47.02 21.29 7.61
CA GLY A 37 -47.03 22.75 7.82
C GLY A 37 -46.27 23.19 9.06
N ILE A 38 -45.35 22.37 9.57
CA ILE A 38 -44.46 22.71 10.69
C ILE A 38 -43.34 23.59 10.13
N GLY A 39 -43.20 24.82 10.64
CA GLY A 39 -42.15 25.73 10.22
C GLY A 39 -40.76 25.16 10.53
N LEU A 40 -39.92 25.00 9.50
CA LEU A 40 -38.53 24.61 9.69
C LEU A 40 -37.77 25.79 10.30
N THR A 41 -37.44 25.71 11.60
CA THR A 41 -36.68 26.75 12.29
C THR A 41 -35.17 26.56 12.10
N ILE A 42 -34.38 27.63 12.36
CA ILE A 42 -32.91 27.59 12.38
C ILE A 42 -32.38 26.47 13.30
N ALA A 43 -33.15 26.07 14.31
CA ALA A 43 -32.81 24.98 15.23
C ALA A 43 -32.54 23.65 14.51
N ILE A 44 -33.25 23.33 13.42
CA ILE A 44 -33.04 22.08 12.66
C ILE A 44 -31.68 22.09 11.96
N PHE A 45 -31.26 23.23 11.42
CA PHE A 45 -29.92 23.40 10.83
C PHE A 45 -28.81 23.34 11.88
N LEU A 46 -29.03 23.92 13.07
CA LEU A 46 -28.12 23.79 14.20
C LEU A 46 -27.99 22.34 14.67
N TRP A 47 -29.07 21.55 14.64
CA TRP A 47 -29.02 20.12 14.99
C TRP A 47 -28.32 19.27 13.94
N ALA A 48 -28.47 19.56 12.65
CA ALA A 48 -27.66 18.94 11.60
C ALA A 48 -26.16 19.24 11.78
N LEU A 49 -25.82 20.44 12.27
CA LEU A 49 -24.46 20.83 12.64
C LEU A 49 -23.98 20.13 13.93
N ILE A 50 -24.85 19.95 14.93
CA ILE A 50 -24.54 19.24 16.17
C ILE A 50 -24.30 17.75 15.89
N LEU A 51 -25.09 17.11 15.03
CA LEU A 51 -24.89 15.70 14.64
C LEU A 51 -23.65 15.46 13.78
N PHE A 52 -23.01 16.53 13.29
CA PHE A 52 -21.70 16.46 12.65
C PHE A 52 -20.62 15.95 13.62
N ALA A 53 -20.65 16.37 14.88
CA ALA A 53 -19.65 15.99 15.88
C ALA A 53 -19.72 14.49 16.25
N PRO A 54 -20.90 13.91 16.55
CA PRO A 54 -21.08 12.46 16.67
C PRO A 54 -20.66 11.69 15.40
N ALA A 55 -21.00 12.18 14.21
CA ALA A 55 -20.59 11.54 12.96
C ALA A 55 -19.06 11.52 12.81
N LEU A 56 -18.39 12.61 13.15
CA LEU A 56 -16.93 12.70 13.12
C LEU A 56 -16.29 11.79 14.19
N PHE A 57 -16.89 11.71 15.38
CA PHE A 57 -16.45 10.78 16.41
C PHE A 57 -16.58 9.33 15.95
N LEU A 58 -17.72 8.94 15.38
CA LEU A 58 -17.95 7.61 14.79
C LEU A 58 -16.90 7.28 13.73
N TYR A 59 -16.54 8.26 12.88
CA TYR A 59 -15.49 8.10 11.88
C TYR A 59 -14.12 7.87 12.51
N MET A 60 -13.76 8.63 13.54
CA MET A 60 -12.46 8.52 14.21
C MET A 60 -12.27 7.15 14.90
N ILE A 61 -13.35 6.59 15.47
CA ILE A 61 -13.29 5.27 16.12
C ILE A 61 -13.48 4.10 15.14
N SER A 62 -14.00 4.37 13.93
CA SER A 62 -14.31 3.35 12.92
C SER A 62 -13.17 2.40 12.58
N PRO A 63 -11.88 2.80 12.42
CA PRO A 63 -10.83 1.84 12.12
C PRO A 63 -10.65 0.82 13.25
N ILE A 64 -10.82 1.22 14.51
CA ILE A 64 -10.72 0.31 15.65
C ILE A 64 -11.87 -0.71 15.60
N ILE A 65 -13.08 -0.24 15.33
CA ILE A 65 -14.28 -1.08 15.23
C ILE A 65 -14.14 -2.08 14.07
N ILE A 66 -13.79 -1.59 12.88
CA ILE A 66 -13.62 -2.42 11.68
C ILE A 66 -12.57 -3.50 11.93
N PHE A 67 -11.41 -3.14 12.48
CA PHE A 67 -10.33 -4.10 12.74
C PHE A 67 -10.75 -5.22 13.70
N ASN A 68 -11.50 -4.88 14.74
CA ASN A 68 -11.98 -5.84 15.75
C ASN A 68 -13.08 -6.76 15.19
N ILE A 69 -14.07 -6.19 14.51
CA ILE A 69 -15.22 -6.94 13.96
C ILE A 69 -14.78 -7.88 12.83
N THR A 70 -13.88 -7.42 11.96
CA THR A 70 -13.31 -8.25 10.88
C THR A 70 -12.44 -9.40 11.37
N GLY A 71 -12.02 -9.38 12.64
CA GLY A 71 -11.21 -10.44 13.22
C GLY A 71 -9.83 -10.58 12.57
N VAL A 72 -9.30 -9.51 11.98
CA VAL A 72 -7.98 -9.49 11.32
C VAL A 72 -6.89 -10.00 12.25
N SER A 73 -6.86 -9.51 13.50
CA SER A 73 -5.87 -9.95 14.49
C SER A 73 -5.97 -11.45 14.79
N ARG A 74 -7.18 -11.99 15.01
CA ARG A 74 -7.38 -13.42 15.27
C ARG A 74 -6.94 -14.28 14.09
N TYR A 75 -7.31 -13.87 12.88
CA TYR A 75 -6.93 -14.59 11.66
C TYR A 75 -5.42 -14.56 11.43
N HIS A 76 -4.79 -13.38 11.55
CA HIS A 76 -3.37 -13.21 11.37
C HIS A 76 -2.56 -13.98 12.41
N LYS A 77 -2.98 -13.93 13.68
CA LYS A 77 -2.40 -14.71 14.77
C LYS A 77 -2.39 -16.20 14.43
N LYS A 78 -3.56 -16.76 14.10
CA LYS A 78 -3.70 -18.17 13.73
C LYS A 78 -2.80 -18.56 12.55
N ASN A 79 -2.68 -17.68 11.55
CA ASN A 79 -1.83 -17.93 10.39
C ASN A 79 -0.33 -17.92 10.75
N LEU A 80 0.11 -17.00 11.61
CA LEU A 80 1.49 -16.95 12.09
C LEU A 80 1.82 -18.19 12.94
N GLU A 81 0.96 -18.53 13.90
CA GLU A 81 1.13 -19.69 14.80
C GLU A 81 1.20 -21.02 14.04
N ALA A 82 0.33 -21.21 13.05
CA ALA A 82 0.32 -22.42 12.24
C ALA A 82 1.58 -22.59 11.38
N ASN A 83 2.29 -21.50 11.06
CA ASN A 83 3.39 -21.49 10.10
C ASN A 83 4.71 -20.99 10.69
N ILE A 84 4.89 -21.03 12.02
CA ILE A 84 6.10 -20.52 12.69
C ILE A 84 7.37 -21.13 12.11
N ASP A 85 7.36 -22.46 11.94
CA ASP A 85 8.53 -23.18 11.46
C ASP A 85 8.93 -22.70 10.05
N SER A 86 7.97 -22.60 9.14
CA SER A 86 8.20 -22.17 7.77
C SER A 86 8.54 -20.69 7.65
N LEU A 87 8.09 -19.85 8.59
CA LEU A 87 8.29 -18.40 8.54
C LEU A 87 9.58 -17.95 9.24
N PHE A 88 9.99 -18.59 10.33
CA PHE A 88 11.00 -18.04 11.25
C PHE A 88 12.14 -18.99 11.63
N ILE A 89 11.97 -20.31 11.47
CA ILE A 89 12.90 -21.32 12.01
C ILE A 89 13.58 -22.13 10.90
N PHE A 90 12.86 -22.48 9.83
CA PHE A 90 13.28 -23.27 8.66
C PHE A 90 13.76 -24.70 8.99
N PRO A 91 13.03 -25.76 8.56
CA PRO A 91 13.27 -27.14 9.05
C PRO A 91 14.49 -27.88 8.47
N ASP A 92 15.11 -27.41 7.37
CA ASP A 92 15.99 -28.25 6.53
C ASP A 92 17.51 -27.95 6.61
N ASP A 93 18.02 -27.34 7.68
CA ASP A 93 19.44 -26.89 7.74
C ASP A 93 20.41 -27.83 8.49
N GLN A 94 21.58 -28.07 7.89
CA GLN A 94 22.72 -28.79 8.52
C GLN A 94 23.39 -27.98 9.66
N ALA A 95 23.10 -26.67 9.76
CA ALA A 95 23.47 -25.79 10.87
C ALA A 95 22.24 -25.38 11.71
N ALA A 96 21.17 -26.18 11.68
CA ALA A 96 19.91 -25.87 12.35
C ALA A 96 20.07 -25.69 13.87
N LEU A 97 19.12 -24.95 14.43
CA LEU A 97 18.92 -24.92 15.88
C LEU A 97 18.68 -26.35 16.37
N GLU A 98 19.39 -26.76 17.42
CA GLU A 98 19.11 -28.03 18.09
C GLU A 98 17.65 -28.07 18.56
N GLU A 99 17.03 -29.25 18.58
CA GLU A 99 15.60 -29.40 18.92
C GLU A 99 15.20 -28.72 20.25
N PRO A 100 16.00 -28.77 21.34
CA PRO A 100 15.70 -28.03 22.57
C PRO A 100 15.75 -26.50 22.40
N GLN A 101 16.67 -25.99 21.58
CA GLN A 101 16.80 -24.56 21.30
C GLN A 101 15.69 -24.09 20.36
N ARG A 102 15.32 -24.91 19.37
CA ARG A 102 14.19 -24.70 18.48
C ARG A 102 12.88 -24.56 19.24
N GLN A 103 12.62 -25.42 20.23
CA GLN A 103 11.42 -25.30 21.07
C GLN A 103 11.40 -24.01 21.89
N LYS A 104 12.56 -23.58 22.43
CA LYS A 104 12.67 -22.29 23.13
C LYS A 104 12.40 -21.10 22.21
N VAL A 105 12.96 -21.12 21.00
CA VAL A 105 12.75 -20.08 19.98
C VAL A 105 11.28 -20.05 19.56
N ARG A 106 10.66 -21.21 19.29
CA ARG A 106 9.23 -21.31 18.96
C ARG A 106 8.34 -20.68 20.03
N LYS A 107 8.58 -21.03 21.29
CA LYS A 107 7.83 -20.48 22.42
C LYS A 107 8.02 -18.96 22.55
N ALA A 108 9.24 -18.47 22.37
CA ALA A 108 9.50 -17.03 22.39
C ALA A 108 8.83 -16.29 21.21
N ILE A 109 8.73 -16.92 20.03
CA ILE A 109 7.98 -16.37 18.90
C ILE A 109 6.49 -16.25 19.25
N GLU A 110 5.89 -17.30 19.83
CA GLU A 110 4.48 -17.32 20.24
C GLU A 110 4.17 -16.28 21.32
N GLU A 111 5.02 -16.19 22.34
CA GLU A 111 4.79 -15.35 23.52
C GLU A 111 5.21 -13.88 23.33
N GLN A 112 6.20 -13.60 22.47
CA GLN A 112 6.78 -12.25 22.33
C GLN A 112 6.63 -11.67 20.92
N LEU A 113 7.04 -12.40 19.87
CA LEU A 113 7.07 -11.87 18.50
C LEU A 113 5.66 -11.67 17.93
N ILE A 114 4.81 -12.69 17.99
CA ILE A 114 3.46 -12.66 17.41
C ILE A 114 2.61 -11.54 18.02
N PRO A 115 2.54 -11.36 19.36
CA PRO A 115 1.79 -10.26 19.95
C PRO A 115 2.24 -8.86 19.46
N GLN A 116 3.55 -8.63 19.38
CA GLN A 116 4.10 -7.35 18.91
C GLN A 116 3.82 -7.11 17.43
N LEU A 117 3.89 -8.15 16.60
CA LEU A 117 3.50 -8.08 15.19
C LEU A 117 2.02 -7.69 15.04
N LEU A 118 1.13 -8.29 15.83
CA LEU A 118 -0.31 -8.00 15.79
C LEU A 118 -0.61 -6.55 16.19
N GLU A 119 0.04 -6.05 17.24
CA GLU A 119 -0.09 -4.64 17.64
C GLU A 119 0.40 -3.70 16.54
N ARG A 120 1.52 -4.04 15.89
CA ARG A 120 2.06 -3.28 14.77
C ARG A 120 1.10 -3.26 13.58
N VAL A 121 0.52 -4.41 13.21
CA VAL A 121 -0.48 -4.50 12.13
C VAL A 121 -1.68 -3.60 12.44
N ARG A 122 -2.17 -3.61 13.69
CA ARG A 122 -3.28 -2.75 14.12
C ARG A 122 -2.92 -1.27 13.96
N GLY A 123 -1.74 -0.85 14.42
CA GLY A 123 -1.27 0.52 14.28
C GLY A 123 -1.19 0.97 12.82
N LEU A 124 -0.58 0.14 11.97
CA LEU A 124 -0.47 0.38 10.53
C LEU A 124 -1.85 0.49 9.86
N TYR A 125 -2.82 -0.33 10.25
CA TYR A 125 -4.18 -0.23 9.73
C TYR A 125 -4.84 1.10 10.10
N ILE A 126 -4.77 1.51 11.36
CA ILE A 126 -5.38 2.76 11.84
C ILE A 126 -4.75 3.96 11.12
N ASP A 127 -3.42 3.99 11.01
CA ASP A 127 -2.70 5.07 10.31
C ASP A 127 -3.04 5.11 8.82
N SER A 128 -3.05 3.94 8.17
CA SER A 128 -3.45 3.78 6.77
C SER A 128 -4.89 4.22 6.58
N TYR A 129 -5.81 3.84 7.47
CA TYR A 129 -7.21 4.20 7.35
C TYR A 129 -7.41 5.71 7.19
N ILE A 130 -6.67 6.54 7.92
CA ILE A 130 -6.81 8.00 7.83
C ILE A 130 -6.04 8.58 6.64
N SER A 131 -4.87 8.03 6.30
CA SER A 131 -3.91 8.66 5.38
C SER A 131 -3.76 8.00 4.01
N ARG A 132 -4.45 6.88 3.75
CA ARG A 132 -4.30 6.06 2.54
C ARG A 132 -4.54 6.86 1.27
N SER A 133 -3.52 6.92 0.42
CA SER A 133 -3.64 7.36 -0.97
C SER A 133 -4.25 6.25 -1.82
N ILE A 134 -5.28 6.56 -2.60
CA ILE A 134 -5.97 5.61 -3.47
C ILE A 134 -5.13 5.38 -4.74
N GLN A 135 -4.09 4.54 -4.64
CA GLN A 135 -3.13 4.32 -5.72
C GLN A 135 -3.35 3.00 -6.48
N SER A 136 -3.85 1.96 -5.81
CA SER A 136 -4.13 0.65 -6.43
C SER A 136 -5.63 0.33 -6.50
N ARG A 137 -6.00 -0.66 -7.32
CA ARG A 137 -7.39 -1.17 -7.36
C ARG A 137 -7.73 -1.85 -6.03
N ARG A 138 -6.79 -2.56 -5.39
CA ARG A 138 -6.97 -3.10 -4.04
C ARG A 138 -7.25 -2.01 -3.00
N ASP A 139 -6.52 -0.89 -3.01
CA ASP A 139 -6.78 0.22 -2.09
C ASP A 139 -8.16 0.85 -2.33
N LYS A 140 -8.58 0.98 -3.61
CA LYS A 140 -9.94 1.40 -3.99
C LYS A 140 -10.99 0.46 -3.43
N LEU A 141 -10.83 -0.85 -3.64
CA LEU A 141 -11.77 -1.86 -3.15
C LEU A 141 -11.86 -1.84 -1.63
N LEU A 142 -10.72 -1.75 -0.93
CA LEU A 142 -10.70 -1.67 0.52
C LEU A 142 -11.46 -0.43 1.02
N THR A 143 -11.20 0.74 0.44
CA THR A 143 -11.94 1.97 0.79
C THR A 143 -13.44 1.87 0.46
N SER A 144 -13.81 1.25 -0.65
CA SER A 144 -15.23 1.03 -1.00
C SER A 144 -15.93 0.09 -0.02
N PHE A 145 -15.29 -1.03 0.37
CA PHE A 145 -15.87 -1.95 1.35
C PHE A 145 -15.88 -1.35 2.76
N GLU A 146 -14.89 -0.54 3.14
CA GLU A 146 -14.89 0.20 4.40
C GLU A 146 -16.07 1.19 4.41
N THR A 147 -16.31 1.88 3.30
CA THR A 147 -17.43 2.79 3.13
C THR A 147 -18.77 2.06 3.18
N LEU A 148 -18.90 0.94 2.46
CA LEU A 148 -20.12 0.15 2.41
C LEU A 148 -20.47 -0.43 3.79
N PHE A 149 -19.47 -0.94 4.52
CA PHE A 149 -19.64 -1.42 5.88
C PHE A 149 -20.12 -0.31 6.81
N LEU A 150 -19.53 0.89 6.72
CA LEU A 150 -19.95 2.02 7.55
C LEU A 150 -21.35 2.48 7.18
N PHE A 151 -21.67 2.55 5.89
CA PHE A 151 -23.00 2.92 5.41
C PHE A 151 -24.03 1.95 5.96
N SER A 152 -23.83 0.65 5.75
CA SER A 152 -24.77 -0.37 6.18
C SER A 152 -24.89 -0.42 7.70
N SER A 153 -23.79 -0.29 8.44
CA SER A 153 -23.84 -0.30 9.92
C SER A 153 -24.57 0.92 10.47
N THR A 154 -24.32 2.11 9.91
CA THR A 154 -24.97 3.35 10.34
C THR A 154 -26.45 3.34 9.96
N TRP A 155 -26.77 2.95 8.72
CA TRP A 155 -28.15 2.83 8.24
C TRP A 155 -28.95 1.75 8.97
N GLY A 156 -28.33 0.60 9.26
CA GLY A 156 -28.93 -0.46 10.06
C GLY A 156 -29.25 0.00 11.48
N LEU A 157 -28.32 0.69 12.14
CA LEU A 157 -28.54 1.27 13.47
C LEU A 157 -29.70 2.28 13.46
N LEU A 158 -29.73 3.20 12.48
CA LEU A 158 -30.82 4.16 12.31
C LEU A 158 -32.16 3.46 12.06
N SER A 159 -32.17 2.41 11.23
CA SER A 159 -33.37 1.62 10.96
C SER A 159 -33.89 0.91 12.22
N VAL A 160 -33.00 0.40 13.08
CA VAL A 160 -33.39 -0.19 14.37
C VAL A 160 -33.97 0.89 15.30
N ILE A 161 -33.35 2.08 15.37
CA ILE A 161 -33.89 3.20 16.15
C ILE A 161 -35.28 3.60 15.64
N ASN A 162 -35.47 3.68 14.33
CA ASN A 162 -36.75 4.00 13.70
C ASN A 162 -37.80 2.90 13.94
N LEU A 163 -37.41 1.62 13.94
CA LEU A 163 -38.28 0.50 14.30
C LEU A 163 -38.82 0.67 15.72
N PHE A 164 -37.95 0.92 16.70
CA PHE A 164 -38.39 1.23 18.07
C PHE A 164 -39.22 2.51 18.14
N GLY A 165 -38.84 3.54 17.39
CA GLY A 165 -39.55 4.81 17.28
C GLY A 165 -41.00 4.63 16.82
N VAL A 166 -41.24 3.82 15.78
CA VAL A 166 -42.60 3.50 15.29
C VAL A 166 -43.45 2.84 16.37
N VAL A 167 -42.87 1.91 17.14
CA VAL A 167 -43.58 1.24 18.25
C VAL A 167 -43.93 2.24 19.34
N VAL A 168 -43.01 3.12 19.72
CA VAL A 168 -43.27 4.17 20.72
C VAL A 168 -44.34 5.14 20.23
N LEU A 169 -44.24 5.60 18.97
CA LEU A 169 -45.19 6.51 18.33
C LEU A 169 -46.60 5.94 18.21
N HIS A 170 -46.79 4.62 18.34
CA HIS A 170 -48.14 4.07 18.44
C HIS A 170 -48.84 4.49 19.74
N PHE A 171 -48.08 4.58 20.84
CA PHE A 171 -48.63 4.87 22.16
C PHE A 171 -48.61 6.35 22.51
N THR A 172 -47.56 7.07 22.13
CA THR A 172 -47.37 8.48 22.51
C THR A 172 -46.72 9.29 21.39
N PRO A 173 -47.13 10.55 21.18
CA PRO A 173 -46.40 11.45 20.29
C PRO A 173 -45.04 11.82 20.90
N ILE A 174 -44.04 12.05 20.07
CA ILE A 174 -42.74 12.57 20.50
C ILE A 174 -42.73 14.08 20.27
N ARG A 175 -42.59 14.85 21.35
CA ARG A 175 -42.51 16.30 21.32
C ARG A 175 -41.25 16.75 22.06
N LEU A 176 -40.23 17.11 21.30
CA LEU A 176 -39.01 17.75 21.76
C LEU A 176 -39.02 19.22 21.25
N ASP A 177 -38.24 20.09 21.87
CA ASP A 177 -38.19 21.53 21.52
C ASP A 177 -37.83 21.80 20.03
N PHE A 178 -37.29 20.79 19.34
CA PHE A 178 -36.76 20.88 17.97
C PHE A 178 -37.24 19.74 17.06
N VAL A 179 -37.93 18.72 17.60
CA VAL A 179 -38.49 17.59 16.83
C VAL A 179 -39.89 17.31 17.34
N VAL A 180 -40.86 17.40 16.44
CA VAL A 180 -42.25 16.97 16.68
C VAL A 180 -42.55 15.81 15.74
N LEU A 181 -42.98 14.68 16.31
CA LEU A 181 -43.48 13.51 15.58
C LEU A 181 -44.83 13.12 16.16
N ASP A 182 -45.85 13.09 15.30
CA ASP A 182 -47.22 12.76 15.71
C ASP A 182 -47.37 11.27 16.05
N GLN A 183 -48.34 10.99 16.93
CA GLN A 183 -48.74 9.62 17.23
C GLN A 183 -49.32 8.92 15.99
N ILE A 184 -48.95 7.66 15.79
CA ILE A 184 -49.49 6.79 14.75
C ILE A 184 -50.66 5.99 15.33
N THR A 185 -51.89 6.48 15.12
CA THR A 185 -53.10 5.85 15.67
C THR A 185 -53.51 4.58 14.93
N ASN A 186 -53.23 4.49 13.62
CA ASN A 186 -53.62 3.34 12.81
C ASN A 186 -52.64 2.16 13.01
N PRO A 187 -53.08 1.02 13.59
CA PRO A 187 -52.19 -0.12 13.85
C PRO A 187 -51.67 -0.79 12.58
N VAL A 188 -52.38 -0.66 11.45
CA VAL A 188 -51.91 -1.18 10.15
C VAL A 188 -50.68 -0.39 9.69
N ASN A 189 -50.69 0.93 9.87
CA ASN A 189 -49.54 1.78 9.51
C ASN A 189 -48.32 1.47 10.41
N VAL A 190 -48.54 1.27 11.71
CA VAL A 190 -47.48 0.84 12.64
C VAL A 190 -46.85 -0.47 12.17
N THR A 191 -47.68 -1.45 11.82
CA THR A 191 -47.22 -2.76 11.32
C THR A 191 -46.44 -2.62 10.02
N LEU A 192 -46.95 -1.84 9.06
CA LEU A 192 -46.27 -1.62 7.78
C LEU A 192 -44.90 -0.95 7.96
N PHE A 193 -44.83 0.14 8.75
CA PHE A 193 -43.57 0.82 8.99
C PHE A 193 -42.59 -0.05 9.79
N ALA A 194 -43.07 -0.81 10.78
CA ALA A 194 -42.23 -1.76 11.50
C ALA A 194 -41.64 -2.83 10.57
N ILE A 195 -42.43 -3.39 9.65
CA ILE A 195 -41.94 -4.34 8.65
C ILE A 195 -40.90 -3.69 7.74
N VAL A 196 -41.13 -2.46 7.27
CA VAL A 196 -40.19 -1.73 6.40
C VAL A 196 -38.86 -1.49 7.11
N PHE A 197 -38.88 -0.96 8.34
CA PHE A 197 -37.64 -0.70 9.10
C PHE A 197 -36.94 -1.98 9.51
N PHE A 198 -37.68 -3.05 9.82
CA PHE A 198 -37.11 -4.38 10.04
C PHE A 198 -36.40 -4.90 8.79
N LEU A 199 -37.03 -4.80 7.60
CA LEU A 199 -36.40 -5.20 6.34
C LEU A 199 -35.14 -4.38 6.04
N PHE A 200 -35.16 -3.06 6.30
CA PHE A 200 -33.98 -2.21 6.13
C PHE A 200 -32.86 -2.59 7.10
N ALA A 201 -33.15 -2.84 8.37
CA ALA A 201 -32.18 -3.32 9.34
C ALA A 201 -31.58 -4.67 8.89
N PHE A 202 -32.43 -5.62 8.49
CA PHE A 202 -32.01 -6.93 8.03
C PHE A 202 -31.12 -6.89 6.79
N ILE A 203 -31.50 -6.11 5.76
CA ILE A 203 -30.69 -5.93 4.54
C ILE A 203 -29.36 -5.26 4.88
N SER A 204 -29.37 -4.29 5.79
CA SER A 204 -28.16 -3.60 6.24
C SER A 204 -27.19 -4.55 6.92
N ASP A 205 -27.67 -5.40 7.82
CA ASP A 205 -26.85 -6.42 8.48
C ASP A 205 -26.27 -7.40 7.48
N PHE A 206 -27.05 -7.83 6.49
CA PHE A 206 -26.55 -8.70 5.42
C PHE A 206 -25.40 -8.05 4.64
N ILE A 207 -25.54 -6.78 4.25
CA ILE A 207 -24.49 -6.02 3.55
C ILE A 207 -23.26 -5.81 4.45
N ALA A 208 -23.47 -5.55 5.75
CA ALA A 208 -22.39 -5.39 6.72
C ALA A 208 -21.57 -6.69 6.84
N ILE A 209 -22.24 -7.83 7.01
CA ILE A 209 -21.60 -9.17 7.09
C ILE A 209 -20.84 -9.49 5.81
N TYR A 210 -21.44 -9.22 4.64
CA TYR A 210 -20.76 -9.41 3.36
C TYR A 210 -19.47 -8.57 3.28
N SER A 211 -19.54 -7.31 3.69
CA SER A 211 -18.40 -6.39 3.69
C SER A 211 -17.30 -6.86 4.66
N ILE A 212 -17.66 -7.28 5.87
CA ILE A 212 -16.73 -7.78 6.89
C ILE A 212 -15.85 -8.92 6.33
N SER A 213 -16.47 -9.88 5.63
CA SER A 213 -15.75 -11.04 5.10
C SER A 213 -14.64 -10.66 4.11
N ARG A 214 -14.87 -9.62 3.30
CA ARG A 214 -13.91 -9.11 2.29
C ARG A 214 -12.89 -8.16 2.87
N LEU A 215 -13.31 -7.35 3.85
CA LEU A 215 -12.44 -6.38 4.51
C LEU A 215 -11.24 -7.04 5.17
N ARG A 216 -11.44 -8.18 5.83
CA ARG A 216 -10.34 -8.89 6.50
C ARG A 216 -9.17 -9.17 5.55
N ASP A 217 -9.47 -9.76 4.40
CA ASP A 217 -8.45 -10.18 3.44
C ASP A 217 -7.82 -8.95 2.77
N LEU A 218 -8.64 -7.96 2.37
CA LEU A 218 -8.15 -6.71 1.78
C LEU A 218 -7.27 -5.90 2.73
N ILE A 219 -7.58 -5.88 4.04
CA ILE A 219 -6.75 -5.22 5.05
C ILE A 219 -5.36 -5.87 5.07
N LEU A 220 -5.29 -7.20 5.16
CA LEU A 220 -4.00 -7.92 5.20
C LEU A 220 -3.20 -7.75 3.92
N GLU A 221 -3.85 -7.72 2.75
CA GLU A 221 -3.16 -7.48 1.47
C GLU A 221 -2.70 -6.01 1.28
N SER A 222 -3.36 -5.08 1.96
CA SER A 222 -3.07 -3.65 1.84
C SER A 222 -1.92 -3.17 2.73
N LEU A 223 -1.54 -3.96 3.73
CA LEU A 223 -0.58 -3.59 4.77
C LEU A 223 0.74 -4.35 4.63
N PRO A 224 1.87 -3.78 5.11
CA PRO A 224 3.12 -4.50 5.20
C PRO A 224 3.08 -5.47 6.38
N VAL A 225 2.52 -6.65 6.17
CA VAL A 225 2.37 -7.72 7.17
C VAL A 225 3.05 -9.01 6.72
N VAL A 226 3.62 -9.75 7.67
CA VAL A 226 4.26 -11.04 7.37
C VAL A 226 3.18 -12.08 7.19
N ILE A 227 2.99 -12.56 5.98
CA ILE A 227 2.03 -13.63 5.67
C ILE A 227 2.76 -14.85 5.16
N TYR A 228 2.28 -16.01 5.60
CA TYR A 228 2.63 -17.26 4.94
C TYR A 228 2.06 -17.25 3.53
N ILE A 229 2.93 -17.51 2.56
CA ILE A 229 2.57 -17.72 1.17
C ILE A 229 3.08 -19.11 0.84
N ASP A 230 2.17 -19.99 0.46
CA ASP A 230 2.51 -21.34 0.04
C ASP A 230 3.47 -21.30 -1.17
N GLU A 231 4.39 -22.26 -1.25
CA GLU A 231 5.41 -22.28 -2.31
C GLU A 231 4.78 -22.40 -3.70
N GLU A 232 3.74 -23.22 -3.87
CA GLU A 232 3.03 -23.32 -5.15
C GLU A 232 2.35 -22.00 -5.53
N GLU A 233 1.74 -21.32 -4.56
CA GLU A 233 1.09 -20.04 -4.79
C GLU A 233 2.12 -18.95 -5.12
N LYS A 234 3.26 -18.98 -4.43
CA LYS A 234 4.43 -18.12 -4.69
C LYS A 234 4.95 -18.34 -6.10
N ILE A 235 5.21 -19.59 -6.51
CA ILE A 235 5.67 -19.94 -7.86
C ILE A 235 4.65 -19.51 -8.92
N ARG A 236 3.36 -19.80 -8.72
CA ARG A 236 2.29 -19.40 -9.63
C ARG A 236 2.24 -17.89 -9.80
N ARG A 237 2.38 -17.15 -8.70
CA ARG A 237 2.37 -15.68 -8.70
C ARG A 237 3.60 -15.11 -9.38
N ASP A 238 4.77 -15.67 -9.13
CA ASP A 238 6.02 -15.30 -9.78
C ASP A 238 5.96 -15.57 -11.29
N ASN A 239 5.44 -16.73 -11.68
CA ASN A 239 5.19 -17.06 -13.09
C ASN A 239 4.20 -16.12 -13.74
N PHE A 240 3.12 -15.73 -13.05
CA PHE A 240 2.17 -14.74 -13.55
C PHE A 240 2.84 -13.38 -13.77
N ILE A 241 3.65 -12.91 -12.82
CA ILE A 241 4.43 -11.66 -12.96
C ILE A 241 5.39 -11.76 -14.15
N ARG A 242 6.14 -12.86 -14.25
CA ARG A 242 7.06 -13.16 -15.36
C ARG A 242 6.31 -13.16 -16.70
N SER A 243 5.17 -13.83 -16.79
CA SER A 243 4.34 -13.89 -17.99
C SER A 243 3.81 -12.52 -18.40
N ILE A 244 3.32 -11.71 -17.45
CA ILE A 244 2.84 -10.35 -17.73
C ILE A 244 3.98 -9.45 -18.20
N ASN A 245 5.14 -9.50 -17.55
CA ASN A 245 6.29 -8.68 -17.90
C ASN A 245 6.87 -9.05 -19.27
N ASN A 246 6.87 -10.33 -19.60
CA ASN A 246 7.44 -10.84 -20.86
C ASN A 246 6.47 -10.80 -22.04
N PHE A 247 5.19 -10.46 -21.84
CA PHE A 247 4.20 -10.45 -22.91
C PHE A 247 4.30 -9.18 -23.77
N PRO A 248 4.80 -9.26 -25.02
CA PRO A 248 5.11 -8.07 -25.79
C PRO A 248 3.90 -7.70 -26.66
N ILE A 249 2.85 -7.11 -26.08
CA ILE A 249 1.67 -6.61 -26.85
C ILE A 249 2.12 -5.70 -27.98
N LYS A 250 3.11 -4.84 -27.70
CA LYS A 250 3.69 -3.91 -28.66
C LYS A 250 4.42 -4.60 -29.83
N ARG A 251 4.77 -5.89 -29.73
CA ARG A 251 5.37 -6.66 -30.83
C ARG A 251 4.35 -7.48 -31.62
N LEU A 252 3.13 -7.66 -31.10
CA LEU A 252 2.06 -8.41 -31.75
C LEU A 252 1.16 -7.54 -32.64
N ILE A 253 1.25 -6.22 -32.50
CA ILE A 253 0.45 -5.23 -33.22
C ILE A 253 1.41 -4.19 -33.80
N ASP A 254 1.28 -3.88 -35.08
CA ASP A 254 2.09 -2.85 -35.72
C ASP A 254 1.79 -1.45 -35.15
N ASP A 255 2.78 -0.57 -35.16
CA ASP A 255 2.69 0.78 -34.57
C ASP A 255 1.53 1.61 -35.17
N HIS A 256 1.16 1.36 -36.43
CA HIS A 256 0.07 2.07 -37.08
C HIS A 256 -1.29 1.63 -36.49
N THR A 257 -1.51 0.34 -36.32
CA THR A 257 -2.74 -0.20 -35.69
C THR A 257 -2.83 0.20 -34.21
N LEU A 258 -1.71 0.20 -33.48
CA LEU A 258 -1.62 0.67 -32.10
C LEU A 258 -2.05 2.14 -31.97
N ARG A 259 -1.56 3.02 -32.85
CA ARG A 259 -1.96 4.44 -32.84
C ARG A 259 -3.43 4.62 -33.20
N ARG A 260 -3.91 3.91 -34.23
CA ARG A 260 -5.31 3.99 -34.72
C ARG A 260 -6.32 3.53 -33.68
N HIS A 261 -5.97 2.56 -32.84
CA HIS A 261 -6.84 1.98 -31.83
C HIS A 261 -6.41 2.25 -30.38
N SER A 262 -5.47 3.17 -30.15
CA SER A 262 -4.94 3.58 -28.83
C SER A 262 -6.04 3.75 -27.78
N ARG A 263 -7.09 4.53 -28.09
CA ARG A 263 -8.25 4.74 -27.19
C ARG A 263 -8.97 3.45 -26.73
N ARG A 264 -8.86 2.35 -27.48
CA ARG A 264 -9.42 1.03 -27.11
C ARG A 264 -8.37 0.10 -26.53
N ILE A 265 -7.12 0.18 -27.01
CA ILE A 265 -6.02 -0.69 -26.60
C ILE A 265 -5.45 -0.25 -25.25
N ASP A 266 -5.26 1.06 -25.02
CA ASP A 266 -4.66 1.59 -23.79
C ASP A 266 -5.45 1.21 -22.53
N PRO A 267 -6.81 1.30 -22.50
CA PRO A 267 -7.58 0.83 -21.35
C PRO A 267 -7.46 -0.67 -21.10
N ILE A 268 -7.34 -1.47 -22.16
CA ILE A 268 -7.18 -2.93 -22.06
C ILE A 268 -5.77 -3.25 -21.52
N PHE A 269 -4.75 -2.61 -22.07
CA PHE A 269 -3.36 -2.73 -21.61
C PHE A 269 -3.23 -2.32 -20.14
N GLN A 270 -3.84 -1.20 -19.76
CA GLN A 270 -3.81 -0.71 -18.38
C GLN A 270 -4.49 -1.70 -17.43
N LYS A 271 -5.68 -2.20 -17.78
CA LYS A 271 -6.46 -3.11 -16.95
C LYS A 271 -5.89 -4.53 -16.87
N GLN A 272 -5.33 -5.05 -17.97
CA GLN A 272 -4.86 -6.43 -18.04
C GLN A 272 -3.38 -6.60 -17.67
N TYR A 273 -2.56 -5.54 -17.79
CA TYR A 273 -1.10 -5.64 -17.62
C TYR A 273 -0.56 -4.64 -16.58
N ALA A 274 -0.76 -3.34 -16.79
CA ALA A 274 -0.12 -2.32 -15.96
C ALA A 274 -0.64 -2.34 -14.50
N GLU A 275 -1.96 -2.41 -14.29
CA GLU A 275 -2.56 -2.47 -12.96
C GLU A 275 -2.15 -3.73 -12.18
N PRO A 276 -2.30 -4.97 -12.73
CA PRO A 276 -1.87 -6.18 -12.01
C PRO A 276 -0.37 -6.21 -11.69
N LEU A 277 0.49 -5.72 -12.60
CA LEU A 277 1.93 -5.65 -12.36
C LEU A 277 2.28 -4.66 -11.24
N ALA A 278 1.65 -3.48 -11.23
CA ALA A 278 1.83 -2.49 -10.18
C ALA A 278 1.38 -3.04 -8.81
N GLU A 279 0.26 -3.75 -8.75
CA GLU A 279 -0.21 -4.40 -7.51
C GLU A 279 0.76 -5.49 -7.02
N ALA A 280 1.33 -6.28 -7.94
CA ALA A 280 2.31 -7.29 -7.60
C ALA A 280 3.59 -6.68 -7.02
N ILE A 281 4.10 -5.61 -7.63
CA ILE A 281 5.28 -4.87 -7.15
C ILE A 281 5.00 -4.24 -5.77
N GLN A 282 3.85 -3.60 -5.60
CA GLN A 282 3.47 -3.01 -4.30
C GLN A 282 3.35 -4.06 -3.21
N PHE A 283 2.72 -5.20 -3.49
CA PHE A 283 2.64 -6.30 -2.55
C PHE A 283 4.03 -6.82 -2.16
N TYR A 284 4.93 -6.98 -3.14
CA TYR A 284 6.30 -7.39 -2.87
C TYR A 284 7.02 -6.39 -1.96
N ALA A 285 6.96 -5.10 -2.28
CA ALA A 285 7.57 -4.05 -1.47
C ALA A 285 7.03 -4.04 -0.03
N ARG A 286 5.71 -4.20 0.13
CA ARG A 286 5.05 -4.32 1.43
C ARG A 286 5.55 -5.55 2.20
N ASN A 287 5.71 -6.70 1.55
CA ASN A 287 6.25 -7.91 2.16
C ASN A 287 7.71 -7.73 2.61
N GLN A 288 8.55 -7.05 1.83
CA GLN A 288 9.93 -6.73 2.26
C GLN A 288 9.96 -5.85 3.49
N VAL A 289 9.15 -4.79 3.51
CA VAL A 289 9.03 -3.92 4.69
C VAL A 289 8.52 -4.72 5.90
N ALA A 290 7.56 -5.63 5.70
CA ALA A 290 7.04 -6.49 6.75
C ALA A 290 8.11 -7.41 7.33
N LYS A 291 8.89 -8.07 6.48
CA LYS A 291 10.04 -8.88 6.88
C LYS A 291 11.08 -8.05 7.64
N GLN A 292 11.43 -6.87 7.14
CA GLN A 292 12.36 -5.99 7.88
C GLN A 292 11.83 -5.62 9.27
N GLN A 293 10.54 -5.30 9.39
CA GLN A 293 9.92 -5.00 10.67
C GLN A 293 9.90 -6.21 11.61
N ALA A 294 9.53 -7.38 11.10
CA ALA A 294 9.55 -8.61 11.87
C ALA A 294 10.96 -9.00 12.33
N TRP A 295 11.97 -8.82 11.48
CA TRP A 295 13.37 -9.08 11.84
C TRP A 295 13.86 -8.16 12.96
N ARG A 296 13.46 -6.88 12.95
CA ARG A 296 13.81 -5.95 14.04
C ARG A 296 13.28 -6.39 15.41
N ILE A 297 12.13 -7.06 15.44
CA ILE A 297 11.54 -7.59 16.66
C ILE A 297 12.13 -8.97 16.99
N TYR A 298 12.43 -9.77 15.97
CA TYR A 298 12.91 -11.14 16.13
C TYR A 298 14.38 -11.24 16.52
N LYS A 299 15.26 -10.38 15.97
CA LYS A 299 16.70 -10.41 16.25
C LYS A 299 17.01 -10.30 17.76
N PRO A 300 16.44 -9.34 18.52
CA PRO A 300 16.67 -9.28 19.97
C PRO A 300 16.28 -10.56 20.71
N ILE A 301 15.21 -11.24 20.28
CA ILE A 301 14.76 -12.51 20.87
C ILE A 301 15.81 -13.61 20.63
N LEU A 302 16.40 -13.67 19.43
CA LEU A 302 17.48 -14.62 19.12
C LEU A 302 18.74 -14.33 19.94
N ASP A 303 19.08 -13.05 20.10
CA ASP A 303 20.23 -12.60 20.89
C ASP A 303 20.04 -12.98 22.38
N GLU A 304 18.85 -12.78 22.95
CA GLU A 304 18.50 -13.19 24.32
C GLU A 304 18.58 -14.70 24.53
N LEU A 305 18.15 -15.47 23.51
CA LEU A 305 18.21 -16.93 23.52
C LEU A 305 19.61 -17.49 23.21
N LYS A 306 20.62 -16.61 23.06
CA LYS A 306 22.02 -16.97 22.79
C LYS A 306 22.18 -17.85 21.54
N VAL A 307 21.39 -17.59 20.51
CA VAL A 307 21.58 -18.21 19.19
C VAL A 307 22.93 -17.73 18.62
N SER A 308 23.72 -18.63 18.04
CA SER A 308 25.05 -18.25 17.54
C SER A 308 24.93 -17.25 16.39
N ALA A 309 25.96 -16.41 16.21
CA ALA A 309 25.96 -15.42 15.13
C ALA A 309 25.85 -16.08 13.73
N GLU A 310 26.46 -17.26 13.56
CA GLU A 310 26.36 -18.05 12.33
C GLU A 310 24.93 -18.53 12.07
N GLN A 311 24.26 -19.08 13.11
CA GLN A 311 22.86 -19.50 13.01
C GLN A 311 21.93 -18.33 12.74
N ALA A 312 22.12 -17.21 13.44
CA ALA A 312 21.33 -16.00 13.24
C ALA A 312 21.52 -15.42 11.83
N ALA A 313 22.73 -15.50 11.26
CA ALA A 313 23.00 -15.07 9.89
C ALA A 313 22.28 -15.96 8.85
N VAL A 314 22.29 -17.28 9.04
CA VAL A 314 21.54 -18.21 8.17
C VAL A 314 20.03 -17.95 8.24
N ILE A 315 19.48 -17.75 9.43
CA ILE A 315 18.07 -17.40 9.63
C ILE A 315 17.75 -16.06 8.94
N LYS A 316 18.59 -15.03 9.14
CA LYS A 316 18.44 -13.71 8.50
C LYS A 316 18.39 -13.85 6.98
N ASP A 317 19.37 -14.53 6.40
CA ASP A 317 19.47 -14.69 4.95
C ASP A 317 18.23 -15.38 4.38
N ARG A 318 17.76 -16.47 4.99
CA ARG A 318 16.53 -17.15 4.55
C ARG A 318 15.27 -16.31 4.76
N PHE A 319 15.22 -15.54 5.84
CA PHE A 319 14.10 -14.64 6.11
C PHE A 319 13.94 -13.59 5.01
N PHE A 320 15.06 -13.09 4.47
CA PHE A 320 15.09 -12.12 3.37
C PHE A 320 15.23 -12.72 1.97
N LYS A 321 15.59 -14.01 1.83
CA LYS A 321 15.60 -14.72 0.55
C LYS A 321 14.24 -14.55 -0.11
N THR A 322 14.24 -13.85 -1.23
CA THR A 322 13.01 -13.59 -1.96
C THR A 322 13.26 -13.76 -3.44
N PRO A 323 12.38 -14.48 -4.15
CA PRO A 323 12.53 -14.75 -5.57
C PRO A 323 12.64 -13.48 -6.38
N ILE A 324 12.04 -12.34 -6.07
CA ILE A 324 12.28 -11.14 -6.90
C ILE A 324 13.74 -10.68 -6.88
N TYR A 325 14.55 -10.99 -5.87
CA TYR A 325 15.99 -10.73 -5.96
C TYR A 325 16.74 -11.84 -6.72
N GLU A 326 16.16 -13.04 -6.85
CA GLU A 326 16.63 -14.18 -7.67
C GLU A 326 16.02 -14.21 -9.09
N ILE A 327 14.91 -13.53 -9.35
CA ILE A 327 14.21 -13.31 -10.61
C ILE A 327 14.70 -11.97 -11.15
N ALA A 328 14.92 -10.97 -10.29
CA ALA A 328 15.81 -9.88 -10.63
C ALA A 328 17.22 -10.46 -10.81
N ARG A 329 17.85 -11.27 -9.95
CA ARG A 329 19.17 -11.87 -10.31
C ARG A 329 19.14 -12.84 -11.49
N GLU A 330 18.09 -13.59 -11.79
CA GLU A 330 18.07 -14.54 -12.94
C GLU A 330 17.75 -13.82 -14.24
N VAL A 331 16.92 -12.77 -14.18
CA VAL A 331 16.81 -11.82 -15.28
C VAL A 331 18.13 -11.07 -15.37
N PHE A 332 18.71 -10.63 -14.26
CA PHE A 332 19.91 -9.81 -14.06
C PHE A 332 21.15 -10.64 -13.63
N ALA A 333 21.41 -11.79 -14.26
CA ALA A 333 22.64 -12.54 -14.02
C ALA A 333 23.62 -12.21 -15.15
N TYR A 334 24.60 -11.38 -14.80
CA TYR A 334 25.93 -11.08 -15.39
C TYR A 334 26.10 -10.90 -16.92
N ASP A 335 25.46 -11.65 -17.81
CA ASP A 335 25.49 -11.39 -19.27
C ASP A 335 24.34 -10.49 -19.72
N HIS A 336 23.16 -10.69 -19.13
CA HIS A 336 22.02 -9.81 -19.40
C HIS A 336 22.20 -8.44 -18.77
N GLU A 337 22.82 -8.31 -17.58
CA GLU A 337 22.97 -7.00 -16.91
C GLU A 337 23.81 -6.07 -17.76
N LEU A 338 24.91 -6.59 -18.30
CA LEU A 338 25.77 -5.85 -19.21
C LEU A 338 25.02 -5.49 -20.51
N LYS A 339 24.17 -6.40 -21.01
CA LYS A 339 23.32 -6.14 -22.19
C LYS A 339 22.17 -5.17 -21.92
N SER A 340 21.57 -5.21 -20.74
CA SER A 340 20.45 -4.38 -20.28
C SER A 340 20.95 -2.98 -19.94
N LEU A 341 22.07 -2.87 -19.22
CA LEU A 341 22.82 -1.65 -19.00
C LEU A 341 23.25 -1.03 -20.34
N LYS A 342 23.80 -1.84 -21.25
CA LYS A 342 24.13 -1.39 -22.61
C LYS A 342 22.90 -0.94 -23.40
N THR A 343 21.77 -1.64 -23.29
CA THR A 343 20.52 -1.27 -23.96
C THR A 343 19.92 0.01 -23.37
N ASP A 344 19.95 0.17 -22.06
CA ASP A 344 19.49 1.36 -21.34
C ASP A 344 20.38 2.56 -21.69
N LEU A 345 21.71 2.38 -21.70
CA LEU A 345 22.66 3.41 -22.12
C LEU A 345 22.56 3.73 -23.62
N GLU A 346 22.38 2.74 -24.49
CA GLU A 346 22.14 2.94 -25.93
C GLU A 346 20.82 3.68 -26.18
N TYR A 347 19.77 3.37 -25.41
CA TYR A 347 18.50 4.08 -25.46
C TYR A 347 18.68 5.54 -25.05
N VAL A 348 19.38 5.80 -23.93
CA VAL A 348 19.66 7.15 -23.45
C VAL A 348 20.53 7.92 -24.47
N LYS A 349 21.60 7.31 -24.99
CA LYS A 349 22.47 7.92 -26.02
C LYS A 349 21.71 8.22 -27.32
N ASN A 350 20.85 7.31 -27.78
CA ASN A 350 19.99 7.54 -28.95
C ASN A 350 18.99 8.69 -28.71
N ARG A 351 18.40 8.78 -27.52
CA ARG A 351 17.49 9.88 -27.15
C ARG A 351 18.21 11.23 -27.02
N LEU A 352 19.45 11.25 -26.54
CA LEU A 352 20.29 12.46 -26.52
C LEU A 352 20.69 12.92 -27.93
N ASN A 353 21.01 12.00 -28.84
CA ASN A 353 21.32 12.33 -30.24
C ASN A 353 20.11 12.93 -30.99
N LEU A 354 18.90 12.60 -30.54
CA LEU A 354 17.64 13.10 -31.10
C LEU A 354 16.91 14.04 -30.12
N TRP A 355 17.64 14.71 -29.22
CA TRP A 355 17.05 15.45 -28.10
C TRP A 355 15.96 16.44 -28.54
N GLU A 356 16.22 17.24 -29.57
CA GLU A 356 15.26 18.22 -30.11
C GLU A 356 13.99 17.59 -30.70
N LYS A 357 14.02 16.30 -31.01
CA LYS A 357 12.91 15.55 -31.62
C LYS A 357 12.20 14.59 -30.64
N THR A 358 12.69 14.47 -29.41
CA THR A 358 12.14 13.56 -28.39
C THR A 358 11.08 14.25 -27.55
N SER A 359 9.99 13.53 -27.23
CA SER A 359 8.92 14.07 -26.38
C SER A 359 9.38 14.20 -24.93
N ALA A 360 8.71 15.04 -24.14
CA ALA A 360 9.07 15.23 -22.73
C ALA A 360 8.91 13.94 -21.90
N GLU A 361 7.99 13.07 -22.29
CA GLU A 361 7.80 11.74 -21.71
C GLU A 361 8.96 10.80 -22.06
N GLU A 362 9.48 10.87 -23.29
CA GLU A 362 10.66 10.09 -23.69
C GLU A 362 11.93 10.59 -22.98
N ARG A 363 12.08 11.90 -22.80
CA ARG A 363 13.17 12.51 -22.01
C ARG A 363 13.09 12.07 -20.54
N THR A 364 11.89 12.03 -19.98
CA THR A 364 11.64 11.53 -18.62
C THR A 364 11.95 10.04 -18.51
N THR A 365 11.62 9.26 -19.53
CA THR A 365 11.94 7.82 -19.58
C THR A 365 13.46 7.60 -19.64
N ALA A 366 14.17 8.38 -20.45
CA ALA A 366 15.64 8.34 -20.51
C ALA A 366 16.28 8.66 -19.14
N LEU A 367 15.77 9.65 -18.41
CA LEU A 367 16.21 9.95 -17.04
C LEU A 367 16.05 8.75 -16.09
N LEU A 368 14.89 8.08 -16.13
CA LEU A 368 14.60 6.94 -15.25
C LEU A 368 15.49 5.73 -15.56
N PHE A 369 15.75 5.46 -16.84
CA PHE A 369 16.68 4.39 -17.25
C PHE A 369 18.12 4.71 -16.87
N LEU A 370 18.55 5.96 -17.06
CA LEU A 370 19.88 6.39 -16.63
C LEU A 370 20.07 6.27 -15.11
N PHE A 371 19.08 6.67 -14.33
CA PHE A 371 19.12 6.56 -12.87
C PHE A 371 19.17 5.09 -12.41
N ARG A 372 18.34 4.23 -13.02
CA ARG A 372 18.36 2.79 -12.74
C ARG A 372 19.72 2.17 -13.04
N ALA A 373 20.28 2.48 -14.20
CA ALA A 373 21.60 2.04 -14.64
C ALA A 373 22.69 2.46 -13.62
N SER A 374 22.65 3.72 -13.17
CA SER A 374 23.61 4.24 -12.19
C SER A 374 23.48 3.59 -10.81
N GLU A 375 22.26 3.34 -10.32
CA GLU A 375 22.04 2.72 -9.02
C GLU A 375 22.56 1.29 -8.98
N GLN A 376 22.37 0.56 -10.07
CA GLN A 376 22.88 -0.80 -10.21
C GLN A 376 24.41 -0.80 -10.28
N LEU A 377 24.99 0.08 -11.11
CA LEU A 377 26.43 0.23 -11.24
C LEU A 377 27.09 0.55 -9.88
N PHE A 378 26.57 1.52 -9.15
CA PHE A 378 27.14 1.93 -7.86
C PHE A 378 27.05 0.85 -6.79
N LYS A 379 25.97 0.07 -6.75
CA LYS A 379 25.88 -1.09 -5.84
C LYS A 379 26.92 -2.15 -6.19
N SER A 380 27.09 -2.46 -7.48
CA SER A 380 28.13 -3.39 -7.94
C SER A 380 29.53 -2.90 -7.60
N ILE A 381 29.80 -1.59 -7.72
CA ILE A 381 31.08 -1.00 -7.30
C ILE A 381 31.28 -1.18 -5.78
N LEU A 382 30.31 -0.79 -4.96
CA LEU A 382 30.41 -0.87 -3.50
C LEU A 382 30.55 -2.32 -2.98
N ASP A 383 29.83 -3.26 -3.58
CA ASP A 383 29.96 -4.69 -3.28
C ASP A 383 31.39 -5.18 -3.54
N HIS A 384 32.05 -4.66 -4.57
CA HIS A 384 33.45 -5.00 -4.89
C HIS A 384 34.47 -4.38 -3.90
N PHE A 385 34.08 -3.33 -3.18
CA PHE A 385 34.92 -2.70 -2.13
C PHE A 385 34.62 -3.24 -0.72
N ASP A 386 33.96 -4.40 -0.61
CA ASP A 386 33.54 -5.05 0.64
C ASP A 386 32.76 -4.11 1.58
N VAL A 387 32.02 -3.16 1.00
CA VAL A 387 31.23 -2.24 1.80
C VAL A 387 29.94 -2.95 2.21
N PRO A 388 29.62 -3.04 3.52
CA PRO A 388 28.42 -3.72 3.96
C PRO A 388 27.16 -3.01 3.44
N ILE A 389 26.23 -3.78 2.90
CA ILE A 389 24.92 -3.33 2.35
C ILE A 389 24.11 -2.48 3.34
N GLU A 390 24.39 -2.65 4.62
CA GLU A 390 23.79 -1.94 5.75
C GLU A 390 24.21 -0.45 5.83
N ALA A 391 25.30 -0.05 5.16
CA ALA A 391 25.78 1.32 5.09
C ALA A 391 24.93 2.23 4.18
N TYR A 392 24.08 1.67 3.30
CA TYR A 392 23.36 2.43 2.29
C TYR A 392 21.85 2.10 2.24
N SER A 393 21.03 2.90 2.92
CA SER A 393 19.56 2.77 2.92
C SER A 393 18.85 3.52 1.78
N ASN A 394 19.57 4.40 1.09
CA ASN A 394 19.06 5.21 -0.01
C ASN A 394 20.20 5.65 -0.94
N PHE A 395 19.86 6.10 -2.15
CA PHE A 395 20.83 6.50 -3.18
C PHE A 395 21.78 7.62 -2.71
N SER A 396 21.33 8.52 -1.82
CA SER A 396 22.21 9.56 -1.25
C SER A 396 23.31 8.97 -0.38
N MET A 397 23.00 7.92 0.39
CA MET A 397 24.00 7.21 1.18
C MET A 397 24.97 6.43 0.30
N ILE A 398 24.51 5.88 -0.83
CA ILE A 398 25.39 5.25 -1.84
C ILE A 398 26.42 6.28 -2.34
N LEU A 399 25.99 7.48 -2.73
CA LEU A 399 26.89 8.52 -3.21
C LEU A 399 27.87 9.02 -2.15
N ASN A 400 27.39 9.28 -0.93
CA ASN A 400 28.28 9.67 0.17
C ASN A 400 29.31 8.57 0.46
N THR A 401 28.92 7.30 0.39
CA THR A 401 29.84 6.18 0.63
C THR A 401 30.88 6.06 -0.49
N LEU A 402 30.48 6.29 -1.74
CA LEU A 402 31.41 6.33 -2.87
C LEU A 402 32.41 7.50 -2.76
N GLU A 403 31.95 8.66 -2.30
CA GLU A 403 32.77 9.85 -2.05
C GLU A 403 33.73 9.63 -0.87
N ASP A 404 33.25 9.08 0.25
CA ASP A 404 34.05 8.70 1.42
C ASP A 404 35.17 7.70 1.06
N LYS A 405 34.93 6.87 0.04
CA LYS A 405 35.91 5.93 -0.51
C LYS A 405 36.82 6.54 -1.57
N GLY A 406 36.66 7.82 -1.89
CA GLY A 406 37.42 8.54 -2.91
C GLY A 406 37.14 8.06 -4.34
N ILE A 407 36.03 7.35 -4.56
CA ILE A 407 35.65 6.79 -5.87
C ILE A 407 35.05 7.88 -6.77
N ILE A 408 34.36 8.85 -6.16
CA ILE A 408 33.73 9.98 -6.84
C ILE A 408 34.15 11.30 -6.21
N THR A 409 34.12 12.37 -6.99
CA THR A 409 34.42 13.75 -6.61
C THR A 409 33.15 14.53 -6.24
N ASP A 410 33.32 15.68 -5.57
CA ASP A 410 32.23 16.59 -5.22
C ASP A 410 31.45 17.05 -6.47
N GLU A 411 32.16 17.32 -7.57
CA GLU A 411 31.57 17.74 -8.85
C GLU A 411 30.70 16.64 -9.48
N GLU A 412 31.17 15.38 -9.47
CA GLU A 412 30.42 14.22 -9.97
C GLU A 412 29.19 13.93 -9.10
N LYS A 413 29.35 14.05 -7.77
CA LYS A 413 28.24 13.89 -6.83
C LYS A 413 27.18 14.97 -7.03
N GLU A 414 27.58 16.22 -7.27
CA GLU A 414 26.65 17.32 -7.53
C GLU A 414 25.84 17.09 -8.83
N ALA A 415 26.51 16.70 -9.91
CA ALA A 415 25.84 16.36 -11.19
C ALA A 415 24.81 15.24 -11.01
N ILE A 416 25.15 14.21 -10.24
CA ILE A 416 24.25 13.09 -9.94
C ILE A 416 23.08 13.52 -9.05
N ASP A 417 23.33 14.41 -8.08
CA ASP A 417 22.33 14.92 -7.15
C ASP A 417 21.28 15.82 -7.81
N VAL A 418 21.66 16.60 -8.84
CA VAL A 418 20.74 17.41 -9.64
C VAL A 418 19.67 16.52 -10.30
N VAL A 419 20.10 15.43 -10.94
CA VAL A 419 19.21 14.45 -11.57
C VAL A 419 18.38 13.69 -10.53
N ARG A 420 18.96 13.32 -9.38
CA ARG A 420 18.25 12.67 -8.27
C ARG A 420 17.07 13.52 -7.76
N LYS A 421 17.27 14.83 -7.60
CA LYS A 421 16.20 15.76 -7.17
C LYS A 421 15.03 15.79 -8.16
N LYS A 422 15.32 15.76 -9.47
CA LYS A 422 14.31 15.69 -10.54
C LYS A 422 13.57 14.35 -10.55
N ARG A 423 14.29 13.23 -10.39
CA ARG A 423 13.70 11.89 -10.21
C ARG A 423 12.80 11.81 -8.98
N ASN A 424 13.22 12.35 -7.84
CA ASN A 424 12.39 12.37 -6.63
C ASN A 424 11.14 13.22 -6.83
N THR A 425 11.23 14.31 -7.58
CA THR A 425 10.05 15.11 -7.97
C THR A 425 9.08 14.28 -8.81
N LEU A 426 9.57 13.52 -9.79
CA LEU A 426 8.75 12.62 -10.62
C LEU A 426 8.08 11.49 -9.81
N VAL A 427 8.81 10.94 -8.84
CA VAL A 427 8.31 9.84 -7.98
C VAL A 427 7.28 10.34 -6.96
N HIS A 428 7.42 11.56 -6.46
CA HIS A 428 6.53 12.12 -5.42
C HIS A 428 5.38 12.97 -5.98
N GLN A 429 5.46 13.41 -7.25
CA GLN A 429 4.44 14.22 -7.93
C GLN A 429 4.04 13.57 -9.27
N SER A 430 3.20 12.53 -9.19
CA SER A 430 2.74 11.79 -10.38
C SER A 430 2.00 12.71 -11.37
N GLY A 431 2.34 12.60 -12.65
CA GLY A 431 1.74 13.39 -13.74
C GLY A 431 2.39 14.75 -14.00
N ARG A 432 3.39 15.16 -13.21
CA ARG A 432 4.17 16.37 -13.50
C ARG A 432 5.32 16.02 -14.45
N ILE A 433 5.33 16.65 -15.63
CA ILE A 433 6.50 16.62 -16.51
C ILE A 433 7.56 17.52 -15.88
N VAL A 434 8.71 16.94 -15.53
CA VAL A 434 9.85 17.71 -15.02
C VAL A 434 10.67 18.16 -16.22
N PRO A 435 10.94 19.47 -16.40
CA PRO A 435 11.80 19.95 -17.46
C PRO A 435 13.20 19.37 -17.26
N LEU A 436 13.67 18.66 -18.29
CA LEU A 436 14.99 18.06 -18.37
C LEU A 436 15.76 18.81 -19.45
N GLU A 437 16.92 19.32 -19.08
CA GLU A 437 17.86 19.93 -20.01
C GLU A 437 18.82 18.87 -20.53
N LYS A 438 19.33 19.05 -21.74
CA LYS A 438 20.20 18.07 -22.38
C LYS A 438 21.53 17.98 -21.63
N GLU A 439 22.02 19.16 -21.25
CA GLU A 439 23.28 19.41 -20.57
C GLU A 439 23.34 18.67 -19.22
N GLU A 440 22.22 18.57 -18.50
CA GLU A 440 22.15 17.85 -17.21
C GLU A 440 22.33 16.34 -17.37
N LEU A 441 21.76 15.75 -18.42
CA LEU A 441 21.88 14.32 -18.72
C LEU A 441 23.25 13.98 -19.31
N GLU A 442 23.80 14.88 -20.13
CA GLU A 442 25.17 14.76 -20.65
C GLU A 442 26.19 14.86 -19.51
N ALA A 443 26.03 15.80 -18.57
CA ALA A 443 26.87 15.91 -17.38
C ALA A 443 26.78 14.65 -16.51
N PHE A 444 25.58 14.14 -16.26
CA PHE A 444 25.39 12.90 -15.49
C PHE A 444 26.07 11.70 -16.16
N LEU A 445 25.92 11.55 -17.48
CA LEU A 445 26.59 10.49 -18.23
C LEU A 445 28.10 10.62 -18.18
N SER A 446 28.62 11.84 -18.35
CA SER A 446 30.06 12.12 -18.24
C SER A 446 30.59 11.75 -16.85
N SER A 447 29.85 12.06 -15.79
CA SER A 447 30.20 11.64 -14.43
C SER A 447 30.20 10.12 -14.30
N LEU A 448 29.21 9.40 -14.84
CA LEU A 448 29.23 7.93 -14.82
C LEU A 448 30.44 7.33 -15.55
N GLU A 449 30.78 7.88 -16.72
CA GLU A 449 31.96 7.44 -17.50
C GLU A 449 33.26 7.71 -16.73
N GLN A 450 33.39 8.86 -16.07
CA GLN A 450 34.57 9.19 -15.27
C GLN A 450 34.69 8.32 -14.01
N ILE A 451 33.58 8.03 -13.33
CA ILE A 451 33.55 7.12 -12.17
C ILE A 451 34.00 5.72 -12.57
N LEU A 452 33.55 5.22 -13.73
CA LEU A 452 33.99 3.93 -14.26
C LEU A 452 35.49 3.89 -14.52
N LEU A 453 36.05 4.96 -15.12
CA LEU A 453 37.50 5.08 -15.35
C LEU A 453 38.30 5.14 -14.04
N ASN A 454 37.80 5.87 -13.04
CA ASN A 454 38.42 5.95 -11.71
C ASN A 454 38.45 4.58 -11.03
N VAL A 455 37.33 3.84 -11.10
CA VAL A 455 37.20 2.48 -10.57
C VAL A 455 38.14 1.51 -11.29
N GLU A 456 38.24 1.58 -12.62
CA GLU A 456 39.17 0.75 -13.41
C GLU A 456 40.64 1.03 -13.04
N GLY A 457 41.01 2.30 -12.89
CA GLY A 457 42.35 2.71 -12.46
C GLY A 457 42.70 2.23 -11.05
N MET A 458 41.73 2.20 -10.13
CA MET A 458 41.93 1.67 -8.77
C MET A 458 42.15 0.16 -8.73
N PHE A 459 41.59 -0.59 -9.70
CA PHE A 459 41.78 -2.03 -9.79
C PHE A 459 43.10 -2.43 -10.44
N GLN A 460 43.57 -1.68 -11.44
CA GLN A 460 44.89 -1.90 -12.05
C GLN A 460 46.05 -1.58 -11.08
N GLY A 461 45.82 -0.75 -10.06
CA GLY A 461 46.80 -0.42 -9.03
C GLY A 461 46.98 -1.48 -7.92
N LYS A 462 46.08 -2.48 -7.81
CA LYS A 462 46.15 -3.56 -6.80
C LYS A 462 46.84 -4.84 -7.29
N GLU A 463 47.15 -4.94 -8.58
CA GLU A 463 47.89 -6.07 -9.19
C GLU A 463 49.41 -5.82 -9.33
N LYS A 464 49.95 -4.76 -8.72
CA LYS A 464 51.38 -4.53 -8.51
C LYS A 464 51.69 -4.49 -7.02
#